data_AF-X1C0Y7-F1
#
_entry.id   AF-X1C0Y7-F1
#
_cell.length_a   1.000
_cell.length_b   1.000
_cell.length_c   1.000
_cell.angle_alpha   90.00
_cell.angle_beta   90.00
_cell.angle_gamma   90.00
#
_symmetry.space_group_name_H-M   'P 1'
#
loop_
_entity.id
_entity.type
_entity.pdbx_description
1 polymer ?
#
loop_
_entity_poly.entity_id
_entity_poly.type
_entity_poly.pdbx_seq_one_letter_code
_entity_poly.pdbx_strand_id
1 'polypeptide(L)'
;MRLPLSLPILLMVCAALPSVANGQTAPNLASSVSRTIDGVTFTWSFDCDGNPCQVGQFLDGARWVRHPSGGTVNITSVTPDDADSGLEKNPVTGDKALTRQQGLLACAGTEAPYSANLDLSNQFPLAAPADDGVYVKVQKFTGGSCSYTVAADSCCVNTYATLTVLKDLPPDGQLGSETFRL
;
A
#
# COMPACT_ATOMS: atom_id res chain seq x y z
N MET A 1 40.58 10.31 74.83
CA MET A 1 40.96 10.64 73.43
C MET A 1 40.10 9.79 72.51
N ARG A 2 39.13 10.41 71.81
CA ARG A 2 38.25 9.73 70.85
C ARG A 2 38.62 10.22 69.45
N LEU A 3 38.98 9.30 68.55
CA LEU A 3 39.21 9.57 67.13
C LEU A 3 37.87 9.83 66.41
N PRO A 4 37.79 10.78 65.47
CA PRO A 4 36.64 10.90 64.59
C PRO A 4 36.76 9.95 63.40
N LEU A 5 35.68 9.22 63.15
CA LEU A 5 35.48 8.32 62.02
C LEU A 5 35.17 9.16 60.77
N SER A 6 36.04 9.09 59.76
CA SER A 6 35.83 9.72 58.45
C SER A 6 34.86 8.88 57.61
N LEU A 7 33.72 9.46 57.23
CA LEU A 7 32.76 8.87 56.28
C LEU A 7 33.13 9.29 54.85
N PRO A 8 33.19 8.37 53.87
CA PRO A 8 33.36 8.74 52.47
C PRO A 8 32.03 9.26 51.90
N ILE A 9 32.07 10.46 51.34
CA ILE A 9 30.98 11.05 50.54
C ILE A 9 30.95 10.31 49.20
N LEU A 10 29.91 9.50 49.00
CA LEU A 10 29.63 8.82 47.74
C LEU A 10 29.08 9.86 46.75
N LEU A 11 29.94 10.33 45.83
CA LEU A 11 29.54 11.19 44.72
C LEU A 11 28.71 10.36 43.74
N MET A 12 27.39 10.53 43.78
CA MET A 12 26.48 9.92 42.81
C MET A 12 26.55 10.73 41.51
N VAL A 13 27.36 10.24 40.56
CA VAL A 13 27.41 10.77 39.20
C VAL A 13 26.11 10.36 38.52
N CYS A 14 25.18 11.30 38.38
CA CYS A 14 23.98 11.12 37.57
C CYS A 14 24.40 11.13 36.10
N ALA A 15 24.71 9.95 35.55
CA ALA A 15 24.92 9.80 34.11
C ALA A 15 23.57 10.03 33.43
N ALA A 16 23.42 11.18 32.76
CA ALA A 16 22.33 11.41 31.83
C ALA A 16 22.43 10.32 30.75
N LEU A 17 21.48 9.39 30.76
CA LEU A 17 21.34 8.43 29.67
C LEU A 17 21.13 9.22 28.37
N PRO A 18 21.90 8.95 27.30
CA PRO A 18 21.62 9.54 26.01
C PRO A 18 20.19 9.15 25.63
N SER A 19 19.31 10.15 25.46
CA SER A 19 18.01 9.92 24.86
C SER A 19 18.28 9.38 23.46
N VAL A 20 17.99 8.09 23.25
CA VAL A 20 17.90 7.53 21.91
C VAL A 20 16.72 8.25 21.27
N ALA A 21 17.00 9.31 20.51
CA ALA A 21 16.06 9.85 19.57
C ALA A 21 15.80 8.73 18.57
N ASN A 22 14.75 7.93 18.81
CA ASN A 22 14.22 7.04 17.79
C ASN A 22 13.93 7.92 16.59
N GLY A 23 14.73 7.78 15.53
CA GLY A 23 14.64 8.54 14.29
C GLY A 23 13.36 8.19 13.53
N GLN A 24 12.20 8.50 14.11
CA GLN A 24 10.93 8.51 13.41
C GLN A 24 11.06 9.55 12.29
N THR A 25 11.43 9.07 11.11
CA THR A 25 11.47 9.90 9.92
C THR A 25 10.01 10.14 9.58
N ALA A 26 9.51 11.37 9.68
CA ALA A 26 8.10 11.66 9.42
C ALA A 26 7.67 11.05 8.06
N PRO A 27 6.45 10.48 7.95
CA PRO A 27 5.99 9.88 6.71
C PRO A 27 6.03 10.90 5.56
N ASN A 28 6.50 10.45 4.40
CA ASN A 28 6.65 11.31 3.24
C ASN A 28 5.29 11.79 2.72
N LEU A 29 5.23 13.04 2.27
CA LEU A 29 4.06 13.60 1.59
C LEU A 29 4.28 13.56 0.07
N ALA A 30 3.30 13.07 -0.67
CA ALA A 30 3.33 13.05 -2.13
C ALA A 30 1.91 13.09 -2.70
N SER A 31 1.79 13.38 -3.99
CA SER A 31 0.53 13.22 -4.76
C SER A 31 0.55 11.98 -5.66
N SER A 32 1.63 11.20 -5.61
CA SER A 32 1.75 9.94 -6.35
C SER A 32 2.78 9.00 -5.73
N VAL A 33 2.61 7.69 -5.95
CA VAL A 33 3.65 6.67 -5.71
C VAL A 33 3.77 5.74 -6.90
N SER A 34 4.98 5.25 -7.15
CA SER A 34 5.23 4.30 -8.23
C SER A 34 5.96 3.04 -7.75
N ARG A 35 5.74 1.94 -8.45
CA ARG A 35 6.48 0.68 -8.28
C ARG A 35 6.69 0.04 -9.65
N THR A 36 7.92 -0.38 -9.92
CA THR A 36 8.25 -1.14 -11.12
C THR A 36 8.38 -2.61 -10.77
N ILE A 37 7.64 -3.47 -11.48
CA ILE A 37 7.66 -4.93 -11.33
C ILE A 37 7.75 -5.51 -12.74
N ASP A 38 8.69 -6.42 -12.97
CA ASP A 38 8.88 -7.10 -14.27
C ASP A 38 8.96 -6.13 -15.48
N GLY A 39 9.58 -4.97 -15.28
CA GLY A 39 9.75 -3.93 -16.32
C GLY A 39 8.53 -3.02 -16.52
N VAL A 40 7.47 -3.19 -15.73
CA VAL A 40 6.23 -2.43 -15.82
C VAL A 40 6.13 -1.47 -14.65
N THR A 41 5.94 -0.18 -14.93
CA THR A 41 5.81 0.85 -13.89
C THR A 41 4.35 1.17 -13.62
N PHE A 42 3.91 0.81 -12.41
CA PHE A 42 2.61 1.19 -11.87
C PHE A 42 2.76 2.50 -11.12
N THR A 43 1.94 3.49 -11.45
CA THR A 43 1.91 4.79 -10.77
C THR A 43 0.51 5.08 -10.32
N TRP A 44 0.33 5.31 -9.03
CA TRP A 44 -0.93 5.74 -8.44
C TRP A 44 -0.84 7.23 -8.16
N SER A 45 -1.83 7.99 -8.61
CA SER A 45 -1.97 9.42 -8.31
C SER A 45 -3.15 9.64 -7.38
N PHE A 46 -3.02 10.59 -6.46
CA PHE A 46 -4.04 10.88 -5.46
C PHE A 46 -4.03 12.32 -4.99
N ASP A 47 -5.17 12.71 -4.44
CA ASP A 47 -5.43 14.01 -3.84
C ASP A 47 -6.07 13.83 -2.45
N CYS A 48 -5.58 14.59 -1.47
CA CYS A 48 -6.08 14.61 -0.09
C CYS A 48 -6.63 16.01 0.20
N ASP A 49 -7.84 16.28 -0.32
CA ASP A 49 -8.53 17.58 -0.21
C ASP A 49 -7.71 18.76 -0.77
N GLY A 50 -7.15 18.59 -1.98
CA GLY A 50 -6.28 19.58 -2.63
C GLY A 50 -4.83 19.55 -2.16
N ASN A 51 -4.46 18.64 -1.26
CA ASN A 51 -3.13 18.52 -0.67
C ASN A 51 -2.48 17.17 -0.98
N PRO A 52 -1.14 17.06 -0.87
CA PRO A 52 -0.46 15.77 -0.94
C PRO A 52 -0.91 14.85 0.21
N CYS A 53 -0.99 13.55 -0.09
CA CYS A 53 -1.28 12.51 0.87
C CYS A 53 0.01 12.01 1.55
N GLN A 54 -0.14 11.34 2.70
CA GLN A 54 0.98 10.61 3.30
C GLN A 54 1.15 9.27 2.62
N VAL A 55 2.39 8.91 2.33
CA VAL A 55 2.72 7.73 1.54
C VAL A 55 3.90 6.97 2.10
N GLY A 56 3.99 5.70 1.74
CA GLY A 56 5.17 4.88 1.98
C GLY A 56 5.10 3.54 1.29
N GLN A 57 5.88 2.59 1.81
CA GLN A 57 5.91 1.22 1.33
C GLN A 57 5.90 0.25 2.50
N PHE A 58 5.36 -0.94 2.27
CA PHE A 58 5.58 -2.12 3.10
C PHE A 58 6.91 -2.77 2.73
N LEU A 59 7.30 -3.79 3.51
CA LEU A 59 8.56 -4.51 3.31
C LEU A 59 8.68 -5.26 1.99
N ASP A 60 7.56 -5.81 1.53
CA ASP A 60 7.47 -6.50 0.25
C ASP A 60 7.47 -5.53 -0.94
N GLY A 61 7.63 -4.23 -0.67
CA GLY A 61 7.61 -3.15 -1.64
C GLY A 61 6.21 -2.67 -2.03
N ALA A 62 5.13 -3.26 -1.50
CA ALA A 62 3.78 -2.79 -1.77
C ALA A 62 3.59 -1.35 -1.24
N ARG A 63 2.81 -0.53 -1.94
CA ARG A 63 2.65 0.88 -1.58
C ARG A 63 1.47 1.06 -0.64
N TRP A 64 1.56 2.05 0.24
CA TRP A 64 0.42 2.51 1.02
C TRP A 64 0.27 4.03 0.92
N VAL A 65 -0.97 4.49 1.10
CA VAL A 65 -1.35 5.90 1.14
C VAL A 65 -2.34 6.12 2.28
N ARG A 66 -2.36 7.31 2.86
CA ARG A 66 -3.39 7.75 3.80
C ARG A 66 -3.62 9.26 3.73
N HIS A 67 -4.81 9.67 4.15
CA HIS A 67 -5.08 11.07 4.40
C HIS A 67 -4.37 11.53 5.69
N PRO A 68 -3.63 12.65 5.69
CA PRO A 68 -2.88 13.10 6.88
C PRO A 68 -3.76 13.32 8.12
N SER A 69 -5.00 13.78 7.92
CA SER A 69 -5.99 14.01 8.99
C SER A 69 -7.03 12.88 9.14
N GLY A 70 -6.89 11.75 8.44
CA GLY A 70 -7.85 10.64 8.50
C GLY A 70 -9.12 10.81 7.65
N GLY A 71 -9.10 11.73 6.69
CA GLY A 71 -10.15 11.92 5.68
C GLY A 71 -10.10 10.91 4.53
N THR A 72 -10.65 11.29 3.38
CA THR A 72 -10.75 10.46 2.17
C THR A 72 -9.54 10.69 1.28
N VAL A 73 -8.91 9.63 0.79
CA VAL A 73 -7.93 9.71 -0.30
C VAL A 73 -8.70 9.63 -1.61
N ASN A 74 -8.60 10.65 -2.46
CA ASN A 74 -9.17 10.61 -3.80
C ASN A 74 -8.12 10.07 -4.76
N ILE A 75 -8.23 8.81 -5.19
CA ILE A 75 -7.34 8.23 -6.20
C ILE A 75 -7.76 8.82 -7.55
N THR A 76 -6.88 9.56 -8.22
CA THR A 76 -7.23 10.34 -9.41
C THR A 76 -6.84 9.65 -10.71
N SER A 77 -5.84 8.78 -10.69
CA SER A 77 -5.45 7.95 -11.83
C SER A 77 -4.55 6.80 -11.40
N VAL A 78 -4.44 5.78 -12.25
CA VAL A 78 -3.45 4.72 -12.12
C VAL A 78 -2.86 4.33 -13.47
N THR A 79 -1.55 4.13 -13.55
CA THR A 79 -0.88 3.56 -14.72
C THR A 79 -0.53 2.09 -14.50
N PRO A 80 -0.46 1.26 -15.56
CA PRO A 80 -0.71 1.59 -16.96
C PRO A 80 -2.19 1.91 -17.23
N ASP A 81 -2.42 2.97 -18.01
CA ASP A 81 -3.75 3.45 -18.40
C ASP A 81 -4.09 2.93 -19.80
N ASP A 82 -4.20 1.61 -19.89
CA ASP A 82 -4.68 0.93 -21.08
C ASP A 82 -5.97 0.18 -20.74
N ALA A 83 -6.85 0.05 -21.74
CA ALA A 83 -8.18 -0.53 -21.59
C ALA A 83 -8.15 -2.03 -21.24
N ASP A 84 -6.99 -2.67 -21.35
CA ASP A 84 -6.78 -4.09 -21.13
C ASP A 84 -6.27 -4.39 -19.70
N SER A 85 -5.69 -3.40 -19.03
CA SER A 85 -5.11 -3.51 -17.69
C SER A 85 -6.13 -3.18 -16.62
N GLY A 86 -6.69 -4.20 -15.97
CA GLY A 86 -7.79 -4.02 -15.01
C GLY A 86 -7.38 -3.43 -13.66
N LEU A 87 -8.27 -2.65 -13.04
CA LEU A 87 -8.16 -2.18 -11.65
C LEU A 87 -9.34 -2.70 -10.83
N GLU A 88 -9.03 -3.28 -9.67
CA GLU A 88 -10.02 -3.77 -8.73
C GLU A 88 -9.70 -3.38 -7.28
N LYS A 89 -10.72 -3.46 -6.43
CA LYS A 89 -10.63 -3.20 -5.01
C LYS A 89 -11.03 -4.46 -4.25
N ASN A 90 -10.21 -4.84 -3.27
CA ASN A 90 -10.37 -6.02 -2.41
C ASN A 90 -10.74 -7.27 -3.23
N PRO A 91 -9.88 -7.70 -4.17
CA PRO A 91 -10.18 -8.86 -5.00
C PRO A 91 -10.52 -10.07 -4.14
N VAL A 92 -11.65 -10.69 -4.48
CA VAL A 92 -12.11 -11.96 -3.90
C VAL A 92 -12.04 -13.02 -4.99
N THR A 93 -11.49 -14.19 -4.68
CA THR A 93 -11.43 -15.33 -5.59
C THR A 93 -12.71 -16.16 -5.53
N GLY A 94 -13.03 -16.89 -6.61
CA GLY A 94 -14.18 -17.81 -6.70
C GLY A 94 -15.53 -17.12 -7.01
N ASP A 95 -16.65 -17.80 -6.72
CA ASP A 95 -18.03 -17.37 -7.08
C ASP A 95 -18.41 -15.97 -6.59
N LYS A 96 -17.68 -15.43 -5.60
CA LYS A 96 -17.87 -14.08 -5.07
C LYS A 96 -17.30 -12.97 -5.96
N ALA A 97 -16.42 -13.30 -6.92
CA ALA A 97 -15.87 -12.37 -7.91
C ALA A 97 -16.93 -11.86 -8.91
N LEU A 98 -18.06 -12.57 -9.04
CA LEU A 98 -19.10 -12.29 -10.04
C LEU A 98 -19.99 -11.07 -9.70
N THR A 99 -19.94 -10.56 -8.47
CA THR A 99 -20.87 -9.52 -7.99
C THR A 99 -20.21 -8.25 -7.47
N ARG A 100 -18.88 -8.19 -7.45
CA ARG A 100 -18.13 -7.05 -6.89
C ARG A 100 -16.90 -6.76 -7.76
N GLN A 101 -16.89 -5.57 -8.39
CA GLN A 101 -15.72 -4.81 -8.89
C GLN A 101 -14.57 -5.67 -9.44
N GLN A 102 -14.55 -5.87 -10.75
CA GLN A 102 -13.74 -6.88 -11.43
C GLN A 102 -12.40 -6.33 -11.92
N GLY A 103 -11.31 -7.04 -11.64
CA GLY A 103 -10.05 -7.00 -12.40
C GLY A 103 -9.87 -8.29 -13.22
N LEU A 104 -8.73 -8.43 -13.92
CA LEU A 104 -8.39 -9.61 -14.74
C LEU A 104 -8.41 -10.93 -13.95
N LEU A 105 -8.30 -10.90 -12.61
CA LEU A 105 -8.37 -12.08 -11.73
C LEU A 105 -9.79 -12.68 -11.65
N ALA A 106 -10.84 -11.93 -12.01
CA ALA A 106 -12.21 -12.41 -12.03
C ALA A 106 -12.48 -13.41 -13.18
N CYS A 107 -11.61 -13.48 -14.17
CA CYS A 107 -11.77 -14.41 -15.30
C CYS A 107 -11.58 -15.88 -14.91
N ALA A 108 -11.17 -16.19 -13.67
CA ALA A 108 -11.03 -17.56 -13.17
C ALA A 108 -12.37 -18.31 -12.97
N GLY A 109 -13.52 -17.64 -13.12
CA GLY A 109 -14.85 -18.26 -13.06
C GLY A 109 -15.39 -18.61 -14.46
N THR A 110 -15.95 -19.81 -14.61
CA THR A 110 -16.62 -20.28 -15.83
C THR A 110 -17.89 -19.51 -16.21
N GLU A 111 -18.30 -18.48 -15.44
CA GLU A 111 -19.64 -17.89 -15.50
C GLU A 111 -19.73 -16.38 -15.70
N ALA A 112 -18.62 -15.62 -15.83
CA ALA A 112 -18.72 -14.26 -16.36
C ALA A 112 -17.44 -13.78 -17.06
N PRO A 113 -17.53 -13.30 -18.32
CA PRO A 113 -16.43 -12.58 -18.96
C PRO A 113 -16.15 -11.27 -18.21
N TYR A 114 -14.90 -10.82 -18.24
CA TYR A 114 -14.51 -9.48 -17.80
C TYR A 114 -15.50 -8.42 -18.32
N SER A 115 -16.01 -7.58 -17.43
CA SER A 115 -16.87 -6.45 -17.77
C SER A 115 -16.14 -5.14 -17.49
N ALA A 116 -15.80 -4.40 -18.55
CA ALA A 116 -15.19 -3.07 -18.46
C ALA A 116 -15.99 -2.06 -17.62
N ASN A 117 -17.30 -2.27 -17.47
CA ASN A 117 -18.17 -1.45 -16.61
C ASN A 117 -17.94 -1.68 -15.11
N LEU A 118 -17.27 -2.77 -14.73
CA LEU A 118 -16.92 -3.11 -13.36
C LEU A 118 -15.45 -2.85 -13.04
N ASP A 119 -14.67 -2.41 -14.05
CA ASP A 119 -13.29 -1.98 -13.91
C ASP A 119 -13.25 -0.59 -13.29
N LEU A 120 -12.51 -0.45 -12.19
CA LEU A 120 -12.38 0.82 -11.50
C LEU A 120 -11.49 1.81 -12.27
N SER A 121 -10.71 1.35 -13.25
CA SER A 121 -9.88 2.22 -14.10
C SER A 121 -10.72 3.24 -14.88
N ASN A 122 -11.99 2.92 -15.12
CA ASN A 122 -12.93 3.78 -15.86
C ASN A 122 -13.75 4.70 -14.93
N GLN A 123 -13.47 4.73 -13.62
CA GLN A 123 -14.34 5.33 -12.60
C GLN A 123 -13.63 6.41 -11.76
N PHE A 124 -12.52 6.97 -12.25
CA PHE A 124 -11.80 8.02 -11.55
C PHE A 124 -12.56 9.37 -11.53
N PRO A 125 -12.40 10.19 -10.46
CA PRO A 125 -11.65 9.88 -9.24
C PRO A 125 -12.40 8.88 -8.33
N LEU A 126 -11.65 7.99 -7.68
CA LEU A 126 -12.16 7.03 -6.71
C LEU A 126 -12.02 7.59 -5.31
N ALA A 127 -13.13 7.73 -4.60
CA ALA A 127 -13.13 8.11 -3.19
C ALA A 127 -12.81 6.89 -2.31
N ALA A 128 -11.63 6.90 -1.70
CA ALA A 128 -11.18 5.86 -0.77
C ALA A 128 -11.13 6.41 0.66
N PRO A 129 -12.17 6.19 1.48
CA PRO A 129 -12.15 6.59 2.89
C PRO A 129 -11.02 5.91 3.68
N ALA A 130 -10.87 6.28 4.95
CA ALA A 130 -9.94 5.59 5.83
C ALA A 130 -10.31 4.10 5.99
N ASP A 131 -9.32 3.20 5.95
CA ASP A 131 -9.50 1.73 6.02
C ASP A 131 -10.29 1.13 4.86
N ASP A 132 -10.24 1.77 3.70
CA ASP A 132 -11.02 1.36 2.53
C ASP A 132 -10.47 0.11 1.80
N GLY A 133 -9.30 -0.38 2.24
CA GLY A 133 -8.75 -1.68 1.85
C GLY A 133 -7.61 -1.61 0.83
N VAL A 134 -7.51 -2.65 -0.01
CA VAL A 134 -6.42 -2.86 -0.97
C VAL A 134 -6.95 -2.73 -2.40
N TYR A 135 -6.29 -1.88 -3.18
CA TYR A 135 -6.51 -1.72 -4.61
C TYR A 135 -5.43 -2.49 -5.37
N VAL A 136 -5.82 -3.20 -6.42
CA VAL A 136 -4.93 -4.04 -7.22
C VAL A 136 -5.05 -3.62 -8.68
N LYS A 137 -3.95 -3.09 -9.23
CA LYS A 137 -3.82 -2.78 -10.66
C LYS A 137 -3.04 -3.90 -11.32
N VAL A 138 -3.58 -4.39 -12.42
CA VAL A 138 -3.05 -5.54 -13.15
C VAL A 138 -2.64 -5.10 -14.54
N GLN A 139 -1.50 -5.59 -15.03
CA GLN A 139 -1.17 -5.53 -16.45
C GLN A 139 -1.50 -6.86 -17.12
N LYS A 140 -2.25 -6.80 -18.22
CA LYS A 140 -2.54 -7.96 -19.06
C LYS A 140 -1.29 -8.45 -19.80
N PHE A 141 -1.14 -9.76 -19.90
CA PHE A 141 -0.17 -10.42 -20.75
C PHE A 141 -0.67 -10.44 -22.19
N THR A 142 0.13 -9.93 -23.11
CA THR A 142 -0.19 -9.82 -24.55
C THR A 142 0.57 -10.83 -25.42
N GLY A 143 1.30 -11.77 -24.81
CA GLY A 143 1.94 -12.88 -25.52
C GLY A 143 0.95 -13.96 -25.93
N GLY A 144 1.44 -15.01 -26.62
CA GLY A 144 0.62 -16.10 -27.17
C GLY A 144 -0.12 -16.94 -26.11
N SER A 145 0.34 -18.17 -25.84
CA SER A 145 -0.28 -18.99 -24.80
C SER A 145 0.16 -18.56 -23.40
N CYS A 146 -0.75 -18.61 -22.45
CA CYS A 146 -0.51 -18.19 -21.08
C CYS A 146 0.31 -19.23 -20.33
N SER A 147 1.62 -19.00 -20.25
CA SER A 147 2.55 -19.89 -19.52
C SER A 147 2.48 -19.71 -18.00
N TYR A 148 1.75 -18.71 -17.51
CA TYR A 148 1.73 -18.26 -16.12
C TYR A 148 0.40 -18.54 -15.42
N THR A 149 0.50 -18.74 -14.10
CA THR A 149 -0.29 -19.62 -13.23
C THR A 149 -1.69 -19.15 -12.83
N VAL A 150 -2.21 -18.06 -13.40
CA VAL A 150 -3.53 -17.53 -12.99
C VAL A 150 -4.31 -17.10 -14.24
N ALA A 151 -4.81 -18.09 -14.98
CA ALA A 151 -5.66 -17.85 -16.13
C ALA A 151 -6.78 -18.89 -16.16
N ALA A 152 -8.02 -18.44 -16.32
CA ALA A 152 -8.98 -19.22 -17.09
C ALA A 152 -9.27 -18.49 -18.41
N ASP A 153 -9.27 -19.28 -19.47
CA ASP A 153 -9.77 -19.09 -20.83
C ASP A 153 -9.35 -17.89 -21.70
N SER A 154 -8.78 -16.79 -21.18
CA SER A 154 -8.14 -15.71 -22.00
C SER A 154 -7.54 -14.53 -21.23
N CYS A 155 -7.73 -14.45 -19.91
CA CYS A 155 -7.31 -13.29 -19.11
C CYS A 155 -5.99 -13.56 -18.38
N CYS A 156 -4.90 -13.35 -19.08
CA CYS A 156 -3.59 -13.69 -18.55
C CYS A 156 -2.97 -12.45 -17.93
N VAL A 157 -2.55 -12.59 -16.68
CA VAL A 157 -1.89 -11.51 -15.94
C VAL A 157 -0.40 -11.60 -16.19
N ASN A 158 0.21 -10.52 -16.67
CA ASN A 158 1.66 -10.41 -16.78
C ASN A 158 2.26 -10.14 -15.40
N THR A 159 1.79 -9.08 -14.76
CA THR A 159 2.24 -8.64 -13.43
C THR A 159 1.18 -7.71 -12.82
N TYR A 160 1.30 -7.42 -11.53
CA TYR A 160 0.34 -6.58 -10.81
C TYR A 160 1.02 -5.82 -9.67
N ALA A 161 0.45 -4.68 -9.29
CA ALA A 161 0.85 -3.91 -8.12
C ALA A 161 -0.34 -3.59 -7.24
N THR A 162 -0.07 -3.46 -5.95
CA THR A 162 -1.07 -3.15 -4.93
C THR A 162 -0.86 -1.77 -4.33
N LEU A 163 -1.95 -1.14 -3.93
CA LEU A 163 -2.00 0.07 -3.13
C LEU A 163 -2.96 -0.15 -1.96
N THR A 164 -2.47 0.02 -0.73
CA THR A 164 -3.31 -0.07 0.47
C THR A 164 -3.65 1.33 0.98
N VAL A 165 -4.94 1.59 1.25
CA VAL A 165 -5.40 2.84 1.87
C VAL A 165 -5.53 2.63 3.38
N LEU A 166 -4.63 3.26 4.13
CA LEU A 166 -4.55 3.10 5.59
C LEU A 166 -5.37 4.17 6.31
N LYS A 167 -5.98 3.78 7.44
CA LYS A 167 -6.55 4.72 8.40
C LYS A 167 -5.46 5.34 9.28
N ASP A 168 -4.70 4.47 9.93
CA ASP A 168 -3.67 4.84 10.89
C ASP A 168 -2.32 4.25 10.49
N LEU A 169 -1.24 4.92 10.89
CA LEU A 169 0.10 4.33 10.85
C LEU A 169 0.32 3.53 12.13
N PRO A 170 1.09 2.43 12.09
CA PRO A 170 1.41 1.67 13.28
C PRO A 170 2.04 2.57 14.38
N PRO A 171 1.69 2.35 15.66
CA PRO A 171 2.18 3.16 16.77
C PRO A 171 3.69 3.09 17.00
N ASP A 172 4.37 2.07 16.47
CA ASP A 172 5.79 1.80 16.72
C ASP A 172 6.75 2.65 15.88
N GLY A 173 6.22 3.49 14.98
CA GLY A 173 7.07 4.34 14.14
C GLY A 173 7.95 3.56 13.17
N GLN A 174 7.75 2.25 13.03
CA GLN A 174 8.38 1.42 12.00
C GLN A 174 7.62 1.67 10.71
N LEU A 175 7.87 2.86 10.15
CA LEU A 175 7.28 3.34 8.91
C LEU A 175 7.86 2.56 7.73
N GLY A 176 7.64 1.25 7.66
CA GLY A 176 7.96 0.45 6.48
C GLY A 176 9.38 0.61 5.93
N SER A 177 10.34 1.07 6.75
CA SER A 177 11.76 0.94 6.43
C SER A 177 12.27 -0.42 6.88
N GLU A 178 11.69 -1.01 7.95
CA GLU A 178 12.00 -2.38 8.39
C GLU A 178 10.75 -3.04 9.03
N THR A 179 10.22 -4.11 8.44
CA THR A 179 9.29 -5.12 9.02
C THR A 179 7.86 -4.74 9.45
N PHE A 180 6.89 -5.12 8.60
CA PHE A 180 5.64 -5.73 9.09
C PHE A 180 5.78 -7.26 9.01
N ARG A 181 5.52 -7.96 10.11
CA ARG A 181 5.26 -9.41 10.08
C ARG A 181 3.75 -9.61 10.11
N LEU A 182 3.22 -10.28 9.09
CA LEU A 182 1.93 -10.97 9.19
C LEU A 182 2.06 -12.16 10.15
#